data_AF-A0AAV2KDB2-F1
#
_entry.id   AF-A0AAV2KDB2-F1
#
_cell.length_a   1.000
_cell.length_b   1.000
_cell.length_c   1.000
_cell.angle_alpha   90.00
_cell.angle_beta   90.00
_cell.angle_gamma   90.00
#
_symmetry.space_group_name_H-M   'P 1'
#
loop_
_entity.id
_entity.type
_entity.pdbx_description
1 polymer ?
#
loop_
_entity_poly.entity_id
_entity_poly.type
_entity_poly.pdbx_seq_one_letter_code
_entity_poly.pdbx_strand_id
1 'polypeptide(L)'
;MSRFFFRSGNIEHPGDKLFNTTVEVLPFDNLQAEKEALTDGKDKTPKYHRTEDGFYRIAWFHGGVCEGEVEPSFGPLEAIRLTVVTDSPVWVILSEIFIKKAD
;
A
#
# COMPACT_ATOMS: atom_id res chain seq x y z
N MET A 1 -1.86 -10.01 12.44
CA MET A 1 -1.55 -8.87 11.55
C MET A 1 -1.56 -9.37 10.12
N SER A 2 -2.22 -8.66 9.21
CA SER A 2 -2.21 -9.01 7.79
C SER A 2 -0.91 -8.50 7.16
N ARG A 3 -0.31 -9.26 6.25
CA ARG A 3 0.96 -8.91 5.60
C ARG A 3 0.82 -8.89 4.10
N PHE A 4 1.58 -8.04 3.44
CA PHE A 4 1.66 -8.01 1.99
C PHE A 4 3.12 -7.95 1.52
N PHE A 5 3.35 -8.51 0.35
CA PHE A 5 4.59 -8.39 -0.39
C PHE A 5 4.25 -8.31 -1.89
N PHE A 6 4.86 -7.36 -2.57
CA PHE A 6 4.79 -7.19 -4.01
C PHE A 6 6.20 -7.03 -4.55
N ARG A 7 6.50 -7.73 -5.65
CA ARG A 7 7.72 -7.50 -6.43
C ARG A 7 7.35 -7.17 -7.86
N SER A 8 8.04 -6.17 -8.40
CA SER A 8 8.07 -5.80 -9.79
C SER A 8 9.50 -5.88 -10.32
N GLY A 9 9.62 -6.05 -11.63
CA GLY A 9 10.90 -6.26 -12.30
C GLY A 9 10.99 -7.59 -13.01
N ASN A 10 11.91 -7.63 -13.96
CA ASN A 10 12.37 -8.83 -14.62
C ASN A 10 13.90 -8.90 -14.45
N ILE A 11 14.44 -10.08 -14.16
CA ILE A 11 15.90 -10.27 -14.02
C ILE A 11 16.64 -10.06 -15.35
N GLU A 12 15.98 -10.38 -16.48
CA GLU A 12 16.53 -10.20 -17.83
C GLU A 12 16.40 -8.74 -18.30
N HIS A 13 15.43 -8.00 -17.74
CA HIS A 13 15.17 -6.59 -18.04
C HIS A 13 15.06 -5.79 -16.73
N PRO A 14 16.20 -5.37 -16.14
CA PRO A 14 16.22 -4.76 -14.80
C PRO A 14 15.43 -3.45 -14.66
N GLY A 15 15.08 -2.82 -15.78
CA GLY A 15 14.29 -1.59 -15.84
C GLY A 15 12.77 -1.79 -15.73
N ASP A 16 12.26 -3.02 -15.85
CA ASP A 16 10.82 -3.33 -15.93
C ASP A 16 10.13 -3.28 -14.56
N LYS A 17 10.36 -2.21 -13.80
CA LYS A 17 10.00 -2.06 -12.39
C LYS A 17 9.02 -0.92 -12.18
N LEU A 18 8.21 -1.05 -11.13
CA LEU A 18 7.36 0.04 -10.65
C LEU A 18 8.22 1.11 -9.94
N PHE A 19 8.02 2.35 -10.34
CA PHE A 19 8.58 3.56 -9.73
C PHE A 19 7.44 4.48 -9.31
N ASN A 20 7.63 5.28 -8.26
CA ASN A 20 6.59 6.18 -7.72
C ASN A 20 5.21 5.51 -7.63
N THR A 21 5.18 4.28 -7.13
CA THR A 21 3.97 3.48 -7.00
C THR A 21 3.71 3.21 -5.53
N THR A 22 2.45 3.33 -5.11
CA THR A 22 2.05 3.16 -3.70
C THR A 22 1.23 1.90 -3.52
N VAL A 23 1.27 1.34 -2.32
CA VAL A 23 0.30 0.36 -1.83
C VAL A 23 -0.69 1.08 -0.92
N GLU A 24 -1.96 0.91 -1.21
CA GLU A 24 -3.07 1.57 -0.53
C GLU A 24 -4.11 0.54 -0.11
N VAL A 25 -4.82 0.78 1.00
CA VAL A 25 -5.84 -0.12 1.54
C VAL A 25 -7.16 0.60 1.76
N LEU A 26 -8.25 -0.12 1.51
CA LEU A 26 -9.60 0.34 1.81
C LEU A 26 -10.17 -0.50 2.96
N PRO A 27 -10.40 0.07 4.15
CA PRO A 27 -11.15 -0.55 5.23
C PRO A 27 -12.60 -0.80 4.83
N PHE A 28 -13.17 -1.92 5.29
CA PHE A 28 -14.60 -2.21 5.11
C PHE A 28 -15.50 -1.27 5.95
N ASP A 29 -15.04 -0.87 7.15
CA ASP A 29 -15.72 0.10 7.99
C ASP A 29 -14.85 1.35 8.22
N ASN A 30 -15.27 2.46 7.60
CA ASN A 30 -14.55 3.73 7.63
C ASN A 30 -14.56 4.41 9.00
N LEU A 31 -15.52 4.11 9.87
CA LEU A 31 -15.69 4.81 11.15
C LEU A 31 -14.57 4.53 12.16
N GLN A 32 -13.97 3.34 12.10
CA GLN A 32 -12.87 2.95 12.99
C GLN A 32 -11.52 3.45 12.46
N ALA A 33 -11.29 3.32 11.15
CA ALA A 33 -10.07 3.79 10.50
C ALA A 33 -9.91 5.32 10.58
N GLU A 34 -11.00 6.09 10.44
CA GLU A 34 -10.95 7.56 10.57
C GLU A 34 -10.56 8.02 11.98
N LYS A 35 -11.00 7.32 13.03
CA LYS A 35 -10.70 7.70 14.42
C LYS A 35 -9.23 7.47 14.78
N GLU A 36 -8.59 6.45 14.21
CA GLU A 36 -7.26 6.00 14.62
C GLU A 36 -6.14 6.39 13.62
N ALA A 37 -6.44 6.54 12.32
CA ALA A 37 -5.48 7.07 11.34
C ALA A 37 -5.10 8.54 11.59
N LEU A 38 -5.88 9.25 12.41
CA LEU A 38 -5.75 10.68 12.71
C LEU A 38 -4.96 11.00 13.99
N THR A 39 -4.58 10.03 14.82
CA THR A 39 -3.92 10.32 16.10
C THR A 39 -2.78 9.37 16.40
N ASP A 40 -1.55 9.78 16.09
CA ASP A 40 -0.42 9.38 16.91
C ASP A 40 -0.27 10.40 18.04
N GLY A 41 0.09 9.96 19.24
CA GLY A 41 0.00 10.76 20.46
C GLY A 41 0.67 12.14 20.35
N LYS A 42 -0.03 13.16 20.87
CA LYS A 42 0.41 14.56 21.10
C LYS A 42 0.65 15.47 19.89
N ASP A 43 0.68 14.99 18.65
CA ASP A 43 0.76 15.86 17.46
C ASP A 43 -0.34 15.54 16.46
N LYS A 44 -1.06 16.58 16.00
CA LYS A 44 -2.29 16.51 15.19
C LYS A 44 -2.06 16.07 13.73
N THR A 45 -1.04 15.28 13.45
CA THR A 45 -0.72 14.84 12.08
C THR A 45 -1.26 13.43 11.84
N PRO A 46 -2.08 13.21 10.79
CA PRO A 46 -2.51 11.88 10.39
C PRO A 46 -1.30 11.00 10.07
N LYS A 47 -1.31 9.76 10.55
CA LYS A 47 -0.25 8.78 10.30
C LYS A 47 -0.19 8.35 8.83
N TYR A 48 -1.36 8.20 8.22
CA TYR A 48 -1.50 7.78 6.83
C TYR A 48 -2.24 8.84 6.02
N HIS A 49 -1.80 9.03 4.79
CA HIS A 49 -2.51 9.88 3.85
C HIS A 49 -3.75 9.15 3.33
N ARG A 50 -4.93 9.73 3.56
CA ARG A 50 -6.20 9.25 3.01
C ARG A 50 -6.48 9.93 1.67
N THR A 51 -6.78 9.14 0.65
CA THR A 51 -7.19 9.62 -0.66
C THR A 51 -8.67 10.02 -0.66
N GLU A 52 -9.09 10.82 -1.64
CA GLU A 52 -10.48 11.31 -1.74
C GLU A 52 -11.51 10.18 -1.86
N ASP A 53 -11.11 9.06 -2.46
CA ASP A 53 -11.92 7.85 -2.62
C ASP A 53 -11.79 6.86 -1.45
N GLY A 54 -11.23 7.29 -0.32
CA GLY A 54 -11.31 6.59 0.96
C GLY A 54 -10.18 5.59 1.23
N PHE A 55 -9.26 5.37 0.30
CA PHE A 55 -8.09 4.52 0.55
C PHE A 55 -7.05 5.22 1.43
N TYR A 56 -6.26 4.43 2.14
CA TYR A 56 -5.13 4.89 2.93
C TYR A 56 -3.83 4.42 2.31
N ARG A 57 -2.92 5.35 2.04
CA ARG A 57 -1.59 5.03 1.53
C ARG A 57 -0.70 4.53 2.67
N ILE A 58 -0.34 3.24 2.61
CA ILE A 58 0.38 2.57 3.70
C ILE A 58 1.84 2.26 3.36
N ALA A 59 2.21 2.17 2.09
CA ALA A 59 3.60 1.90 1.68
C ALA A 59 3.91 2.39 0.26
N TRP A 60 5.20 2.39 -0.08
CA TRP A 60 5.73 2.77 -1.37
C TRP A 60 6.64 1.67 -1.92
N PHE A 61 6.60 1.48 -3.25
CA PHE A 61 7.59 0.67 -3.93
C PHE A 61 8.97 1.32 -3.85
N HIS A 62 9.97 0.52 -3.50
CA HIS A 62 11.37 0.89 -3.50
C HIS A 62 12.19 -0.20 -4.22
N GLY A 63 12.96 0.19 -5.25
CA GLY A 63 13.77 -0.77 -6.02
C GLY A 63 12.97 -1.88 -6.71
N GLY A 64 11.67 -1.66 -6.94
CA GLY A 64 10.74 -2.65 -7.48
C GLY A 64 10.06 -3.53 -6.44
N VAL A 65 10.32 -3.35 -5.15
CA VAL A 65 9.69 -4.15 -4.07
C VAL A 65 8.84 -3.26 -3.17
N CYS A 66 7.71 -3.79 -2.70
CA CYS A 66 6.95 -3.18 -1.61
C CYS A 66 6.45 -4.27 -0.68
N GLU A 67 6.81 -4.20 0.59
CA GLU A 67 6.37 -5.16 1.61
C GLU A 67 6.01 -4.45 2.91
N GLY A 68 5.15 -5.06 3.69
CA GLY A 68 4.73 -4.49 4.97
C GLY A 68 3.60 -5.24 5.64
N GLU A 69 3.20 -4.71 6.78
CA GLU A 69 2.04 -5.18 7.53
C GLU A 69 0.92 -4.14 7.45
N VAL A 70 -0.33 -4.62 7.45
CA VAL A 70 -1.49 -3.76 7.63
C VAL A 70 -1.83 -3.72 9.10
N GLU A 71 -1.94 -2.51 9.64
CA GLU A 71 -2.25 -2.31 11.05
C GLU A 71 -3.64 -2.86 11.39
N PRO A 72 -3.79 -3.58 12.51
CA PRO A 72 -5.09 -4.12 12.92
C PRO A 72 -6.19 -3.06 13.10
N SER A 73 -5.82 -1.79 13.34
CA SER A 73 -6.72 -0.64 13.46
C SER A 73 -7.56 -0.39 12.22
N PHE A 74 -7.09 -0.81 11.03
CA PHE A 74 -7.87 -0.75 9.80
C PHE A 74 -9.01 -1.77 9.75
N GLY A 75 -9.06 -2.73 10.68
CA GLY A 75 -10.07 -3.77 10.69
C GLY A 75 -10.05 -4.64 9.43
N PRO A 76 -11.17 -5.26 9.06
CA PRO A 76 -11.31 -5.98 7.79
C PRO A 76 -11.11 -5.04 6.61
N LEU A 77 -10.35 -5.48 5.60
CA LEU A 77 -10.14 -4.71 4.38
C LEU A 77 -11.13 -5.15 3.31
N GLU A 78 -11.68 -4.17 2.59
CA GLU A 78 -12.47 -4.38 1.38
C GLU A 78 -11.58 -4.53 0.14
N ALA A 79 -10.51 -3.72 0.06
CA ALA A 79 -9.62 -3.72 -1.10
C ALA A 79 -8.17 -3.36 -0.77
N ILE A 80 -7.26 -3.81 -1.65
CA ILE A 80 -5.87 -3.34 -1.74
C ILE A 80 -5.69 -2.78 -3.14
N ARG A 81 -5.03 -1.63 -3.26
CA ARG A 81 -4.75 -0.94 -4.52
C ARG A 81 -3.26 -0.66 -4.68
N LEU A 82 -2.77 -0.83 -5.90
CA LEU A 82 -1.51 -0.24 -6.33
C LEU A 82 -1.80 1.02 -7.13
N THR A 83 -1.24 2.17 -6.75
CA THR A 83 -1.43 3.45 -7.47
C THR A 83 -0.12 3.87 -8.10
N VAL A 84 -0.04 3.85 -9.43
CA VAL A 84 1.12 4.30 -10.22
C VAL A 84 1.02 5.81 -10.39
N VAL A 85 1.91 6.58 -9.76
CA VAL A 85 1.86 8.04 -9.75
C VAL A 85 2.65 8.67 -10.90
N THR A 86 3.52 7.90 -11.55
CA THR A 86 4.35 8.40 -12.66
C THR A 86 4.42 7.35 -13.77
N ASP A 87 4.31 7.82 -15.01
CA ASP A 87 4.46 6.96 -16.19
C ASP A 87 5.86 6.35 -16.25
N SER A 88 5.92 5.10 -16.70
CA SER A 88 7.18 4.42 -17.00
C SER A 88 7.54 4.61 -18.48
N PRO A 89 8.80 4.90 -18.83
CA PRO A 89 9.24 4.96 -20.22
C PRO A 89 9.34 3.58 -20.89
N VAL A 90 9.17 2.52 -20.10
CA VAL A 90 9.25 1.11 -20.51
C VAL A 90 8.07 0.32 -19.95
N TRP A 91 7.88 -0.90 -20.45
CA TRP A 91 6.95 -1.85 -19.82
C TRP A 91 7.37 -2.15 -18.39
N VAL A 92 6.39 -2.32 -17.51
CA VAL A 92 6.62 -2.73 -16.13
C VAL A 92 5.98 -4.10 -15.91
N ILE A 93 6.64 -4.94 -15.10
CA ILE A 93 6.14 -6.27 -14.76
C ILE A 93 5.92 -6.31 -13.26
N LEU A 94 4.74 -6.73 -12.82
CA LEU A 94 4.48 -7.16 -11.44
C LEU A 94 4.70 -8.68 -11.39
N SER A 95 5.83 -9.10 -10.81
CA SER A 95 6.31 -10.49 -10.87
C SER A 95 5.81 -11.35 -9.72
N GLU A 96 5.57 -10.76 -8.53
CA GLU A 96 5.15 -11.51 -7.35
C GLU A 96 4.10 -10.75 -6.55
N ILE A 97 3.11 -11.49 -6.05
CA ILE A 97 2.05 -10.99 -5.17
C ILE A 97 1.87 -12.00 -4.03
N PHE A 98 2.06 -11.55 -2.80
CA PHE A 98 1.72 -12.31 -1.60
C PHE A 98 0.88 -11.45 -0.68
N ILE A 99 -0.31 -11.94 -0.33
CA ILE A 99 -1.20 -11.30 0.64
C ILE A 99 -1.56 -12.37 1.67
N LYS A 100 -1.18 -12.14 2.92
CA LYS A 100 -1.47 -13.05 4.04
C LYS A 100 -2.46 -12.38 4.99
N LYS A 101 -3.60 -13.01 5.22
CA LYS A 101 -4.54 -12.61 6.26
C LYS A 101 -3.95 -12.90 7.65
N ALA A 102 -4.24 -12.05 8.63
CA ALA A 102 -4.04 -12.40 10.03
C ALA A 102 -4.86 -13.65 10.38
N ASP A 103 -4.23 -14.62 11.05
CA ASP A 103 -4.93 -15.75 11.67
C ASP A 103 -5.80 -15.28 12.84
#